data_AF-T0I8A9-F1
#
_entry.id   AF-T0I8A9-F1
#
_cell.length_a   1.000
_cell.length_b   1.000
_cell.length_c   1.000
_cell.angle_alpha   90.00
_cell.angle_beta   90.00
_cell.angle_gamma   90.00
#
_symmetry.space_group_name_H-M   'P 1'
#
loop_
_entity.id
_entity.type
_entity.pdbx_description
1 polymer ?
#
loop_
_entity_poly.entity_id
_entity_poly.type
_entity_poly.pdbx_seq_one_letter_code
_entity_poly.pdbx_strand_id
1 'polypeptide(L)'
;MTDTSSPTEEAIRAYGDDLIRRKLIDAEIPGAVVEFDPDEAERAGAFVEDALSEADARDAEDGVEIEPADRAKLSLFAAARNA
;
A
#
# COMPACT_ATOMS: atom_id res chain seq x y z
N MET A 1 -28.78 -7.73 -38.12
CA MET A 1 -28.47 -6.42 -37.55
C MET A 1 -27.46 -6.67 -36.45
N THR A 2 -26.22 -6.25 -36.67
CA THR A 2 -25.10 -6.47 -35.74
C THR A 2 -25.41 -5.78 -34.43
N ASP A 3 -25.39 -6.55 -33.35
CA ASP A 3 -25.50 -6.06 -31.99
C ASP A 3 -24.22 -5.26 -31.70
N THR A 4 -24.26 -3.95 -31.97
CA THR A 4 -23.32 -2.97 -31.43
C THR A 4 -23.62 -2.80 -29.95
N SER A 5 -23.46 -3.88 -29.19
CA SER A 5 -23.37 -3.82 -27.74
C SER A 5 -22.12 -3.00 -27.44
N SER A 6 -22.34 -1.81 -26.88
CA SER A 6 -21.33 -1.00 -26.21
C SER A 6 -20.34 -1.91 -25.49
N PRO A 7 -19.02 -1.62 -25.47
CA PRO A 7 -18.12 -2.29 -24.55
C PRO A 7 -18.80 -2.26 -23.18
N THR A 8 -19.02 -3.44 -22.60
CA THR A 8 -19.66 -3.53 -21.28
C THR A 8 -18.84 -2.70 -20.31
N GLU A 9 -19.48 -1.99 -19.38
CA GLU A 9 -18.79 -1.14 -18.41
C GLU A 9 -17.67 -1.89 -17.67
N GLU A 10 -17.85 -3.21 -17.49
CA GLU A 10 -16.85 -4.13 -16.96
C GLU A 10 -15.57 -4.21 -17.82
N ALA A 11 -15.69 -4.26 -19.15
CA ALA A 11 -14.55 -4.30 -20.05
C ALA A 11 -13.75 -2.98 -20.02
N ILE A 12 -14.46 -1.85 -19.89
CA ILE A 12 -13.83 -0.52 -19.74
C ILE A 12 -13.07 -0.44 -18.41
N ARG A 13 -13.68 -0.95 -17.32
CA ARG A 13 -13.04 -0.99 -16.00
C ARG A 13 -11.78 -1.87 -16.02
N ALA A 14 -11.86 -3.06 -16.61
CA ALA A 14 -10.74 -3.99 -16.73
C ALA A 14 -9.57 -3.39 -17.53
N TYR A 15 -9.86 -2.71 -18.64
CA TYR A 15 -8.85 -1.97 -19.41
C TYR A 15 -8.17 -0.88 -18.58
N GLY A 16 -8.95 -0.13 -17.79
CA GLY A 16 -8.40 0.87 -16.87
C GLY A 16 -7.49 0.25 -15.79
N ASP A 17 -7.88 -0.88 -15.20
CA ASP A 17 -7.05 -1.58 -14.21
C ASP A 17 -5.71 -2.02 -14.84
N ASP A 18 -5.73 -2.52 -16.07
CA ASP A 18 -4.51 -2.92 -16.80
C ASP A 18 -3.60 -1.74 -17.14
N LEU A 19 -4.19 -0.59 -17.48
CA LEU A 19 -3.43 0.64 -17.73
C LEU A 19 -2.71 1.12 -16.46
N ILE A 20 -3.41 1.14 -15.32
CA ILE A 20 -2.84 1.52 -14.02
C ILE A 20 -1.68 0.60 -13.65
N ARG A 21 -1.83 -0.72 -13.84
CA ARG A 21 -0.76 -1.69 -13.60
C ARG A 21 0.49 -1.39 -14.45
N ARG A 22 0.31 -1.04 -15.72
CA ARG A 22 1.43 -0.68 -16.59
C ARG A 22 2.13 0.60 -16.10
N LYS A 23 1.36 1.63 -15.76
CA LYS A 23 1.89 2.88 -15.20
C LYS A 23 2.72 2.63 -13.93
N LEU A 24 2.25 1.74 -13.04
CA LEU A 24 2.99 1.37 -11.82
C LEU A 24 4.34 0.70 -12.12
N ILE A 25 4.36 -0.24 -13.08
CA ILE A 25 5.62 -0.87 -13.52
C ILE A 25 6.60 0.17 -14.05
N ASP A 26 6.11 1.15 -14.81
CA ASP A 26 6.96 2.22 -15.35
C ASP A 26 7.47 3.16 -14.24
N ALA A 27 6.68 3.39 -13.18
CA ALA A 27 7.06 4.21 -12.03
C ALA A 27 8.16 3.56 -11.16
N GLU A 28 8.35 2.24 -11.23
CA GLU A 28 9.46 1.55 -10.56
C GLU A 28 10.82 1.78 -11.25
N ILE A 29 10.82 2.35 -12.47
CA ILE A 29 12.06 2.63 -13.20
C ILE A 29 12.75 3.87 -12.62
N PRO A 30 14.01 3.77 -12.16
CA PRO A 30 14.72 4.92 -11.57
C PRO A 30 14.78 6.12 -12.53
N GLY A 31 14.35 7.28 -12.06
CA GLY A 31 14.34 8.52 -12.82
C GLY A 31 13.16 8.68 -13.80
N ALA A 32 12.28 7.68 -13.92
CA ALA A 32 11.00 7.85 -14.60
C ALA A 32 10.04 8.64 -13.72
N VAL A 33 9.24 9.50 -14.35
CA VAL A 33 8.13 10.23 -13.71
C VAL A 33 6.86 9.84 -14.45
N VAL A 34 5.92 9.24 -13.71
CA VAL A 34 4.65 8.76 -14.24
C VAL A 34 3.53 9.47 -13.50
N GLU A 35 2.61 10.07 -14.26
CA GLU A 35 1.47 10.83 -13.75
C GLU A 35 0.26 9.92 -13.56
N PHE A 36 -0.46 10.14 -12.46
CA PHE A 36 -1.73 9.49 -12.13
C PHE A 36 -2.78 10.55 -11.86
N ASP A 37 -3.99 10.36 -12.40
CA ASP A 37 -5.14 11.16 -11.96
C ASP A 37 -5.62 10.70 -10.56
N PRO A 38 -6.48 11.48 -9.87
CA PRO A 38 -6.91 11.12 -8.50
C PRO A 38 -7.56 9.74 -8.40
N ASP A 39 -8.39 9.34 -9.37
CA ASP A 39 -9.10 8.06 -9.35
C ASP A 39 -8.13 6.88 -9.61
N GLU A 40 -7.16 7.08 -10.50
CA GLU A 40 -6.08 6.12 -10.76
C GLU A 40 -5.16 5.98 -9.56
N ALA A 41 -4.83 7.07 -8.87
CA ALA A 41 -3.99 7.07 -7.67
C ALA A 41 -4.64 6.30 -6.52
N GLU A 42 -5.94 6.53 -6.26
CA GLU A 42 -6.69 5.76 -5.26
C GLU A 42 -6.68 4.25 -5.58
N ARG A 43 -6.90 3.89 -6.86
CA ARG A 43 -6.88 2.48 -7.31
C ARG A 43 -5.49 1.86 -7.27
N ALA A 44 -4.45 2.65 -7.45
CA ALA A 44 -3.06 2.25 -7.29
C ALA A 44 -2.65 2.08 -5.82
N GLY A 45 -3.49 2.48 -4.87
CA GLY A 45 -3.17 2.49 -3.44
C GLY A 45 -2.22 3.63 -3.05
N ALA A 46 -2.11 4.67 -3.89
CA ALA A 46 -1.44 5.91 -3.54
C ALA A 46 -2.39 6.76 -2.69
N PHE A 47 -2.34 6.54 -1.38
CA PHE A 47 -3.09 7.34 -0.42
C PHE A 47 -2.37 8.69 -0.20
N VAL A 48 -3.15 9.76 0.02
CA VAL A 48 -2.60 10.96 0.67
C VAL A 48 -2.13 10.52 2.06
N GLU A 49 -0.86 10.72 2.38
CA GLU A 49 -0.26 10.26 3.63
C GLU A 49 -0.96 10.88 4.86
N ASP A 50 -1.95 10.17 5.40
CA ASP A 50 -2.41 10.20 6.79
C ASP A 50 -1.89 8.95 7.53
N ALA A 51 -0.81 8.35 7.02
CA ALA A 51 -0.12 7.28 7.71
C ALA A 51 0.52 7.85 8.99
N LEU A 52 0.48 7.08 10.07
CA LEU A 52 1.08 7.44 11.34
C LEU A 52 2.55 7.84 11.11
N SER A 53 2.95 9.04 11.53
CA SER A 53 4.35 9.44 11.38
C SER A 53 5.24 8.54 12.23
N GLU A 54 6.53 8.44 11.89
CA GLU A 54 7.49 7.67 12.70
C GLU A 54 7.53 8.14 14.17
N ALA A 55 7.33 9.44 14.39
CA ALA A 55 7.23 10.02 15.72
C ALA A 55 5.94 9.57 16.43
N ASP A 56 4.78 9.70 15.75
CA ASP A 56 3.49 9.27 16.32
C ASP A 56 3.46 7.74 16.56
N ALA A 57 4.17 6.96 15.73
CA ALA A 57 4.32 5.53 15.90
C ALA A 57 5.13 5.18 17.16
N ARG A 58 6.20 5.92 17.44
CA ARG A 58 6.97 5.76 18.70
C ARG A 58 6.17 6.20 19.91
N ASP A 59 5.47 7.32 19.82
CA ASP A 59 4.64 7.82 20.93
C ASP A 59 3.49 6.85 21.24
N ALA A 60 2.98 6.12 20.24
CA ALA A 60 1.99 5.06 20.44
C ALA A 60 2.56 3.81 21.13
N GLU A 61 3.88 3.57 21.11
CA GLU A 61 4.52 2.50 21.88
C GLU A 61 4.58 2.85 23.38
N ASP A 62 4.73 4.14 23.71
CA ASP A 62 4.82 4.66 25.08
C ASP A 62 3.46 4.67 25.78
N GLY A 63 3.07 3.50 26.29
CA GLY A 63 1.83 3.32 27.07
C GLY A 63 1.13 1.99 26.84
N VAL A 64 1.64 1.15 25.94
CA VAL A 64 1.14 -0.22 25.76
C VAL A 64 1.54 -1.05 26.98
N GLU A 65 0.57 -1.35 27.84
CA GLU A 65 0.76 -2.26 28.97
C GLU A 65 0.89 -3.69 28.43
N ILE A 66 2.13 -4.17 28.34
CA ILE A 66 2.43 -5.48 27.77
C ILE A 66 2.19 -6.55 28.84
N GLU A 67 1.35 -7.53 28.51
CA GLU A 67 1.15 -8.69 29.38
C GLU A 67 2.49 -9.40 29.68
N PRO A 68 2.69 -9.91 30.90
CA PRO A 68 3.98 -10.45 31.33
C PRO A 68 4.47 -11.62 30.46
N ALA A 69 3.55 -12.37 29.84
CA ALA A 69 3.87 -13.44 28.91
C ALA A 69 4.51 -12.95 27.61
N ASP A 70 4.13 -11.77 27.12
CA ASP A 70 4.64 -11.22 25.86
C ASP A 70 5.97 -10.48 26.08
N ARG A 71 6.18 -9.93 27.27
CA ARG A 71 7.48 -9.39 27.71
C ARG A 71 8.57 -10.46 27.75
N ALA A 72 8.25 -11.68 28.18
CA ALA A 72 9.19 -12.80 28.22
C ALA A 72 9.63 -13.24 26.82
N LYS A 73 8.69 -13.28 25.87
CA LYS A 73 8.99 -13.57 24.46
C LYS A 73 9.91 -12.51 23.87
N LEU A 74 9.63 -11.23 24.11
CA LEU A 74 10.44 -10.12 23.62
C LEU A 74 11.90 -10.19 24.12
N SER A 75 12.09 -10.51 25.40
CA SER A 75 13.41 -10.72 26.01
C SER A 75 14.19 -11.87 25.35
N LEU A 76 13.52 -12.99 25.08
CA LEU A 76 14.11 -14.14 24.39
C LEU A 76 14.56 -13.78 22.96
N PHE A 77 13.72 -13.07 22.21
CA PHE A 77 14.05 -12.62 20.86
C PHE A 77 15.21 -11.62 20.85
N ALA A 78 15.28 -10.72 21.83
CA ALA A 78 16.39 -9.77 21.97
C ALA A 78 17.72 -10.48 22.30
N ALA A 79 17.69 -11.49 23.17
CA ALA A 79 18.86 -12.29 23.50
C ALA A 79 19.37 -13.10 22.30
N ALA A 80 18.46 -13.66 21.50
CA ALA A 80 18.82 -14.44 20.31
C ALA A 80 19.44 -13.59 19.18
N ARG A 81 19.18 -12.27 19.13
CA ARG A 81 19.73 -11.36 18.11
C ARG A 81 21.19 -10.97 18.38
N ASN A 82 21.67 -11.10 19.62
CA ASN A 82 23.02 -10.72 20.05
C ASN A 82 23.92 -11.94 20.34
N ALA A 83 23.46 -13.15 20.04
CA ALA A 83 24.18 -14.41 20.18
C ALA A 83 24.71 -14.88 18.82
#